data_AF-A0A6V7HZJ1-F1
#
_entry.id   AF-A0A6V7HZJ1-F1
#
_cell.length_a   1.000
_cell.length_b   1.000
_cell.length_c   1.000
_cell.angle_alpha   90.00
_cell.angle_beta   90.00
_cell.angle_gamma   90.00
#
_symmetry.space_group_name_H-M   'P 1'
#
loop_
_entity.id
_entity.type
_entity.pdbx_description
1 polymer ?
#
loop_
_entity_poly.entity_id
_entity_poly.type
_entity_poly.pdbx_seq_one_letter_code
_entity_poly.pdbx_strand_id
1 'polypeptide(L)'
;IANRTVAERSKYCPCDLFSGDRKRLHHAIDALIETPQNNFIIFKNGCRVWGEGYSRDALNDILEECFGTNQVSLDDLQYLLSEALLREFSKNKSERLMEKCDRLLENNVTSDERVASSKR
;
A
#
# COMPACT_ATOMS: atom_id res chain seq x y z
N ILE A 1 28.84 -6.90 25.12
CA ILE A 1 28.48 -5.55 24.62
C ILE A 1 26.97 -5.54 24.48
N ALA A 2 26.26 -4.79 25.34
CA ALA A 2 24.81 -4.73 25.26
C ALA A 2 24.41 -3.79 24.10
N ASN A 3 24.08 -4.36 22.95
CA ASN A 3 23.54 -3.63 21.80
C ASN A 3 22.13 -3.11 22.14
N ARG A 4 22.03 -1.96 22.81
CA ARG A 4 20.77 -1.21 22.86
C ARG A 4 20.77 -0.24 21.69
N THR A 5 20.35 -0.71 20.52
CA THR A 5 20.24 0.09 19.28
C THR A 5 18.92 0.85 19.19
N VAL A 6 18.08 0.80 20.23
CA VAL A 6 16.74 1.38 20.25
C VAL A 6 16.52 2.09 21.59
N ALA A 7 16.04 3.34 21.55
CA ALA A 7 15.86 4.19 22.73
C ALA A 7 14.71 3.72 23.64
N GLU A 8 13.62 3.23 23.04
CA GLU A 8 12.45 2.77 23.77
C GLU A 8 11.77 1.56 23.10
N ARG A 9 10.99 0.79 23.88
CA ARG A 9 10.26 -0.36 23.34
C ARG A 9 8.98 0.14 22.67
N SER A 10 8.86 -0.12 21.37
CA SER A 10 7.65 0.16 20.61
C SER A 10 6.45 -0.66 21.09
N LYS A 11 5.26 -0.06 21.03
CA LYS A 11 3.97 -0.76 21.19
C LYS A 11 3.49 -1.44 19.90
N TYR A 12 4.22 -1.24 18.79
CA TYR A 12 3.88 -1.81 17.50
C TYR A 12 3.85 -3.34 17.58
N CYS A 13 2.74 -3.92 17.13
CA CYS A 13 2.54 -5.35 17.06
C CYS A 13 2.25 -5.77 15.62
N PRO A 14 3.12 -6.58 14.98
CA PRO A 14 2.87 -7.09 13.63
C PRO A 14 1.54 -7.84 13.51
N CYS A 15 1.16 -8.61 14.54
CA CYS A 15 -0.11 -9.35 14.53
C CYS A 15 -1.33 -8.43 14.48
N ASP A 16 -1.23 -7.19 14.98
CA ASP A 16 -2.30 -6.21 14.91
C ASP A 16 -2.39 -5.60 13.49
N LEU A 17 -1.24 -5.26 12.90
CA LEU A 17 -1.16 -4.73 11.53
C LEU A 17 -1.68 -5.73 10.49
N PHE A 18 -1.32 -7.01 10.61
CA PHE A 18 -1.70 -8.05 9.64
C PHE A 18 -3.02 -8.78 9.97
N SER A 19 -3.77 -8.30 10.96
CA SER A 19 -4.98 -8.99 11.43
C SER A 19 -6.17 -8.92 10.45
N GLY A 20 -6.18 -7.94 9.55
CA GLY A 20 -7.37 -7.58 8.77
C GLY A 20 -8.46 -6.86 9.58
N ASP A 21 -8.30 -6.74 10.90
CA ASP A 21 -9.20 -5.98 11.76
C ASP A 21 -8.78 -4.50 11.77
N ARG A 22 -9.71 -3.60 11.39
CA ARG A 22 -9.43 -2.16 11.30
C ARG A 22 -8.98 -1.55 12.61
N LYS A 23 -9.56 -1.95 13.75
CA LYS A 23 -9.21 -1.34 15.05
C LYS A 23 -7.80 -1.72 15.47
N ARG A 24 -7.42 -2.98 15.27
CA ARG A 24 -6.05 -3.45 15.53
C ARG A 24 -5.06 -2.82 14.56
N LEU A 25 -5.43 -2.68 13.28
CA LEU A 25 -4.61 -1.99 12.29
C LEU A 25 -4.33 -0.53 12.67
N HIS A 26 -5.36 0.21 13.10
CA HIS A 26 -5.23 1.58 13.61
C HIS A 26 -4.25 1.64 14.79
N HIS A 27 -4.43 0.75 15.78
CA HIS A 27 -3.52 0.68 16.93
C HIS A 27 -2.06 0.45 16.52
N ALA A 28 -1.82 -0.44 15.55
CA ALA A 28 -0.49 -0.71 15.04
C ALA A 28 0.11 0.51 14.31
N ILE A 29 -0.68 1.25 13.53
CA ILE A 29 -0.25 2.48 12.85
C ILE A 29 0.08 3.57 13.87
N ASP A 30 -0.74 3.77 14.90
CA ASP A 30 -0.46 4.75 15.95
C ASP A 30 0.84 4.45 16.67
N ALA A 31 1.08 3.18 16.98
CA ALA A 31 2.32 2.76 17.62
C ALA A 31 3.55 2.96 16.71
N LEU A 32 3.40 2.80 15.39
CA LEU A 32 4.44 3.12 14.40
C LEU A 32 4.69 4.63 14.31
N ILE A 33 3.66 5.48 14.42
CA ILE A 33 3.82 6.94 14.43
C ILE A 33 4.44 7.41 15.76
N GLU A 34 4.07 6.81 16.89
CA GLU A 34 4.64 7.11 18.21
C GLU A 34 6.12 6.71 18.28
N THR A 35 6.48 5.55 17.71
CA THR A 35 7.84 4.99 17.78
C THR A 35 8.29 4.44 16.42
N PRO A 36 8.72 5.31 15.49
CA PRO A 36 8.96 4.92 14.10
C PRO A 36 10.12 3.95 13.93
N GLN A 37 11.22 4.20 14.66
CA GLN A 37 12.44 3.41 14.61
C GLN A 37 12.85 3.16 13.14
N ASN A 38 13.18 1.91 12.79
CA ASN A 38 13.43 1.50 11.41
C ASN A 38 12.18 0.95 10.69
N ASN A 39 11.01 0.98 11.33
CA ASN A 39 9.80 0.35 10.83
C ASN A 39 8.88 1.32 10.06
N PHE A 40 8.97 2.63 10.34
CA PHE A 40 8.13 3.62 9.68
C PHE A 40 8.94 4.83 9.23
N ILE A 41 8.98 5.05 7.91
CA ILE A 41 9.77 6.11 7.26
C ILE A 41 8.92 6.72 6.15
N ILE A 42 8.86 8.05 6.10
CA ILE A 42 8.09 8.77 5.09
C ILE A 42 9.06 9.43 4.11
N PHE A 43 8.77 9.24 2.82
CA PHE A 43 9.51 9.83 1.72
C PHE A 43 8.62 10.73 0.90
N LYS A 44 9.18 11.86 0.45
CA LYS A 44 8.56 12.77 -0.53
C LYS A 44 9.55 12.98 -1.65
N ASN A 45 9.14 12.69 -2.89
CA ASN A 45 9.99 12.82 -4.08
C ASN A 45 11.37 12.11 -3.96
N GLY A 46 11.40 10.94 -3.30
CA GLY A 46 12.62 10.17 -3.07
C GLY A 46 13.48 10.63 -1.88
N CYS A 47 13.16 11.76 -1.25
CA CYS A 47 13.86 12.25 -0.07
C CYS A 47 13.17 11.78 1.21
N ARG A 48 13.93 11.31 2.19
CA ARG A 48 13.41 11.01 3.53
C ARG A 48 13.01 12.32 4.21
N VAL A 49 11.73 12.47 4.50
CA VAL A 49 11.18 13.67 5.15
C VAL A 49 10.80 13.43 6.61
N TRP A 50 10.56 12.18 7.01
CA TRP A 50 10.21 11.85 8.40
C TRP A 50 10.59 10.42 8.78
N GLY A 51 10.73 10.15 10.08
CA GLY A 51 10.98 8.83 10.68
C GLY A 51 11.59 8.97 12.07
N GLU A 52 12.41 8.02 12.49
CA GLU A 52 13.09 8.09 13.80
C GLU A 52 13.91 9.38 13.96
N GLY A 53 13.76 10.04 15.11
CA GLY A 53 14.42 11.30 15.46
C GLY A 53 13.68 12.57 15.03
N TYR A 54 12.54 12.46 14.35
CA TYR A 54 11.69 13.58 13.96
C TYR A 54 10.55 13.76 14.98
N SER A 55 10.15 15.01 15.22
CA SER A 55 9.00 15.29 16.08
C SER A 55 7.67 14.93 15.39
N ARG A 56 6.61 14.79 16.19
CA ARG A 56 5.25 14.67 15.68
C ARG A 56 4.78 15.95 14.98
N ASP A 57 5.22 17.12 15.45
CA ASP A 57 4.89 18.40 14.79
C ASP A 57 5.44 18.46 13.36
N ALA A 58 6.66 17.96 13.14
CA ALA A 58 7.23 17.86 11.80
C ALA A 58 6.39 16.95 10.86
N LEU A 59 5.70 15.94 11.41
CA LEU A 59 4.76 15.13 10.63
C LEU A 59 3.53 15.94 10.21
N ASN A 60 2.98 16.75 11.12
CA ASN A 60 1.85 17.63 10.81
C ASN A 60 2.21 18.63 9.70
N ASP A 61 3.38 19.26 9.80
CA ASP A 61 3.88 20.18 8.77
C ASP A 61 3.97 19.49 7.39
N ILE A 62 4.45 18.25 7.36
CA ILE A 62 4.55 17.45 6.13
C ILE A 62 3.15 17.13 5.58
N LEU A 63 2.18 16.82 6.44
CA LEU A 63 0.81 16.52 6.01
C LEU A 63 0.15 17.77 5.40
N GLU A 64 0.29 18.92 6.03
CA GLU A 64 -0.17 20.20 5.48
C GLU A 64 0.47 20.49 4.12
N GLU A 65 1.78 20.29 4.00
CA GLU A 65 2.51 20.53 2.75
C GLU A 65 2.11 19.52 1.64
N CYS A 66 1.81 18.27 1.99
CA CYS A 66 1.49 17.23 1.00
C CYS A 66 0.04 17.31 0.50
N PHE A 67 -0.90 17.67 1.37
CA PHE A 67 -2.33 17.62 1.07
C PHE A 67 -3.01 18.99 0.95
N GLY A 68 -2.28 20.08 1.25
CA GLY A 68 -2.74 21.46 1.10
C GLY A 68 -3.55 21.98 2.30
N THR A 69 -4.22 23.12 2.12
CA THR A 69 -4.92 23.88 3.19
C THR A 69 -6.15 23.18 3.78
N ASN A 70 -6.58 22.05 3.21
CA ASN A 70 -7.56 21.19 3.86
C ASN A 70 -6.81 20.40 4.91
N GLN A 71 -6.74 20.93 6.13
CA GLN A 71 -6.05 20.37 7.28
C GLN A 71 -6.22 18.83 7.35
N VAL A 72 -5.23 18.09 6.86
CA VAL A 72 -5.19 16.62 6.97
C VAL A 72 -4.63 16.30 8.34
N SER A 73 -5.44 15.65 9.16
CA SER A 73 -5.07 15.22 10.50
C SER A 73 -4.27 13.91 10.49
N LEU A 74 -3.68 13.56 11.63
CA LEU A 74 -3.09 12.23 11.80
C LEU A 74 -4.13 11.11 11.69
N ASP A 75 -5.38 11.38 12.09
CA ASP A 75 -6.49 10.43 11.97
C ASP A 75 -6.81 10.17 10.48
N ASP A 76 -6.74 11.20 9.64
CA ASP A 76 -6.92 11.07 8.20
C ASP A 76 -5.78 10.26 7.57
N LEU A 77 -4.53 10.49 7.99
CA LEU A 77 -3.39 9.67 7.57
C LEU A 77 -3.59 8.21 7.98
N GLN A 78 -3.98 7.96 9.23
CA GLN A 78 -4.25 6.62 9.74
C GLN A 78 -5.36 5.93 8.94
N TYR A 79 -6.45 6.65 8.67
CA TYR A 79 -7.55 6.15 7.86
C TYR A 79 -7.09 5.82 6.44
N LEU A 80 -6.34 6.72 5.80
CA LEU A 80 -5.81 6.52 4.44
C LEU A 80 -4.90 5.29 4.36
N LEU A 81 -3.98 5.13 5.33
CA LEU A 81 -3.10 3.97 5.41
C LEU A 81 -3.90 2.68 5.62
N SER A 82 -4.93 2.73 6.46
CA SER A 82 -5.79 1.58 6.74
C SER A 82 -6.58 1.16 5.51
N GLU A 83 -7.18 2.10 4.79
CA GLU A 83 -7.86 1.82 3.52
C GLU A 83 -6.88 1.30 2.46
N ALA A 84 -5.68 1.89 2.36
CA ALA A 84 -4.67 1.44 1.40
C ALA A 84 -4.20 0.00 1.67
N LEU A 85 -4.00 -0.38 2.93
CA LEU A 85 -3.53 -1.71 3.32
C LEU A 85 -4.63 -2.78 3.23
N LEU A 86 -5.88 -2.43 3.52
CA LEU A 86 -7.02 -3.37 3.48
C LEU A 86 -7.67 -3.46 2.09
N ARG A 87 -7.30 -2.59 1.15
CA ARG A 87 -7.89 -2.59 -0.19
C ARG A 87 -7.56 -3.87 -0.94
N GLU A 88 -8.61 -4.60 -1.29
CA GLU A 88 -8.48 -5.70 -2.24
C GLU A 88 -8.17 -5.15 -3.63
N PHE A 89 -7.10 -5.67 -4.24
CA PHE A 89 -6.83 -5.41 -5.64
C PHE A 89 -7.74 -6.31 -6.48
N SER A 90 -8.52 -5.69 -7.36
CA SER A 90 -9.38 -6.43 -8.28
C SER A 90 -8.52 -7.36 -9.15
N LYS A 91 -8.69 -8.68 -8.97
CA LYS A 91 -8.10 -9.74 -9.81
C LYS A 91 -8.47 -9.58 -11.29
N ASN A 92 -9.55 -8.85 -11.54
CA ASN A 92 -10.24 -8.73 -12.81
C ASN A 92 -9.37 -8.09 -13.89
N LYS A 93 -8.30 -7.34 -13.59
CA LYS A 93 -7.48 -6.74 -14.65
C LYS A 93 -6.59 -7.79 -15.32
N SER A 94 -5.86 -8.60 -14.55
CA SER A 94 -5.03 -9.67 -15.09
C SER A 94 -5.87 -10.83 -15.62
N GLU A 95 -6.94 -11.22 -14.93
CA GLU A 95 -7.84 -12.27 -15.40
C GLU A 95 -8.60 -11.86 -16.67
N ARG A 96 -9.14 -10.63 -16.77
CA ARG A 96 -9.76 -10.15 -18.03
C ARG A 96 -8.77 -10.04 -19.18
N LEU A 97 -7.50 -9.69 -18.91
CA LEU A 97 -6.47 -9.64 -19.94
C LEU A 97 -6.13 -11.04 -20.45
N MET A 98 -5.99 -12.01 -19.54
CA MET A 98 -5.79 -13.42 -19.88
C MET A 98 -6.97 -13.98 -20.70
N GLU A 99 -8.21 -13.79 -20.24
CA GLU A 99 -9.39 -14.19 -21.01
C GLU A 99 -9.48 -13.52 -22.39
N LYS A 100 -9.01 -12.26 -22.51
CA LYS A 100 -8.98 -11.57 -23.80
C LYS A 100 -7.93 -12.17 -24.73
N CYS A 101 -6.78 -12.61 -24.22
CA CYS A 101 -5.79 -13.36 -24.98
C CYS A 101 -6.33 -14.70 -25.46
N ASP A 102 -7.00 -15.46 -24.59
CA ASP A 102 -7.58 -16.77 -24.94
C ASP A 102 -8.62 -16.66 -26.06
N ARG A 103 -9.55 -15.70 -25.94
CA ARG A 103 -10.54 -15.41 -26.99
C ARG A 103 -9.90 -14.99 -28.32
N LEU A 104 -8.77 -14.28 -28.31
CA LEU A 104 -8.07 -13.90 -29.54
C LEU A 104 -7.40 -15.10 -30.21
N LEU A 105 -6.87 -16.04 -29.43
CA LEU A 105 -6.27 -17.28 -29.96
C LEU A 105 -7.34 -18.18 -30.60
N GLU A 106 -8.49 -18.36 -29.95
CA GLU A 106 -9.61 -19.16 -30.48
C GLU A 106 -10.18 -18.60 -31.80
N ASN A 107 -10.29 -17.27 -31.91
CA ASN A 107 -10.79 -16.62 -33.12
C ASN A 107 -9.79 -16.68 -34.30
N ASN A 108 -8.49 -16.77 -34.01
CA ASN A 108 -7.46 -16.96 -35.04
C ASN A 108 -7.39 -18.42 -35.53
N VAL A 109 -7.67 -19.41 -34.67
CA VAL A 109 -7.70 -20.83 -35.06
C VAL A 109 -8.90 -21.11 -36.00
N THR A 110 -10.05 -20.50 -35.75
CA THR A 110 -11.29 -20.71 -36.55
C THR A 110 -11.32 -19.95 -37.88
N SER A 111 -10.40 -19.02 -38.11
CA SER A 111 -10.28 -18.29 -39.37
C SER A 111 -9.35 -18.99 -40.37
N ASP A 112 -8.34 -19.74 -39.92
CA ASP A 112 -7.48 -20.56 -40.78
C ASP A 112 -8.21 -21.82 -41.31
N GLU A 113 -9.10 -22.45 -40.53
CA GLU A 113 -9.86 -23.64 -40.98
C GLU A 113 -10.86 -23.36 -42.11
N ARG A 114 -11.37 -22.11 -42.24
CA ARG A 114 -12.30 -21.75 -43.33
C ARG A 114 -11.62 -21.55 -44.67
N VAL A 115 -10.32 -21.28 -44.70
CA VAL A 115 -9.56 -21.10 -45.94
C VAL A 115 -9.22 -22.44 -46.60
N ALA A 116 -9.14 -23.53 -45.82
CA ALA A 116 -8.84 -24.87 -46.32
C ALA A 116 -10.02 -25.57 -47.03
N SER A 117 -11.27 -25.15 -46.79
CA SER A 117 -12.46 -25.85 -47.32
C SER A 117 -13.06 -25.24 -48.61
N SER A 118 -12.51 -24.13 -49.12
CA SER A 118 -13.00 -23.47 -50.34
C SER A 118 -12.20 -23.82 -51.62
N LYS A 119 -11.39 -24.88 -51.61
CA LYS A 119 -10.72 -25.42 -52.80
C LYS A 119 -11.03 -26.90 -53.01
N ARG A 120 -12.28 -27.23 -53.33
CA ARG A 120 -12.67 -28.45 -54.09
C ARG A 120 -13.89 -28.16 -54.93
#